data_AF-A0A7V9MAL2-F1
#
_entry.id   AF-A0A7V9MAL2-F1
#
_cell.length_a   1.000
_cell.length_b   1.000
_cell.length_c   1.000
_cell.angle_alpha   90.00
_cell.angle_beta   90.00
_cell.angle_gamma   90.00
#
_symmetry.space_group_name_H-M   'P 1'
#
loop_
_entity.id
_entity.type
_entity.pdbx_description
1 polymer ?
#
loop_
_entity_poly.entity_id
_entity_poly.type
_entity_poly.pdbx_seq_one_letter_code
_entity_poly.pdbx_strand_id
1 'polypeptide(L)'
;MLQNVLRLLAALVLIGCAVIALAGPRPAAAEPAAPRIVDPPDPLLLKQIRRYQRQTWRLQRLMGVRRSPTSGTKVRNREYGLWVRNLWHKRAAHAWIRWQRPPRRSAWLCIHSHEGAWTDPNAPYYGGLQMDISFQHTYGRELLRRKGTADNWTPLEQMWVAERAYRSGRGFYPWPNTARYCNLI
;
A
#
# COMPACT_ATOMS: atom_id res chain seq x y z
N MET A 1 -68.84 20.06 -71.16
CA MET A 1 -68.87 18.90 -70.25
C MET A 1 -67.52 18.17 -70.07
N LEU A 2 -66.36 18.73 -70.50
CA LEU A 2 -65.06 18.03 -70.38
C LEU A 2 -63.98 18.76 -69.55
N GLN A 3 -64.24 19.97 -69.04
CA GLN A 3 -63.24 20.77 -68.30
C GLN A 3 -63.41 20.82 -66.78
N ASN A 4 -64.59 20.42 -66.26
CA ASN A 4 -64.87 20.51 -64.82
C ASN A 4 -64.56 19.22 -64.03
N VAL A 5 -64.34 18.09 -64.72
CA VAL A 5 -64.06 16.80 -64.06
C VAL A 5 -62.56 16.62 -63.74
N LEU A 6 -61.66 17.29 -64.48
CA LEU A 6 -60.21 17.13 -64.32
C LEU A 6 -59.62 17.93 -63.14
N ARG A 7 -60.34 18.93 -62.61
CA ARG A 7 -59.86 19.76 -61.48
C ARG A 7 -60.23 19.22 -60.10
N LEU A 8 -61.14 18.25 -60.01
CA LEU A 8 -61.60 17.65 -58.76
C LEU A 8 -60.74 16.48 -58.27
N LEU A 9 -59.85 15.93 -59.11
CA LEU A 9 -58.97 14.81 -58.74
C LEU A 9 -57.59 15.25 -58.22
N ALA A 10 -57.19 16.51 -58.40
CA ALA A 10 -55.87 16.99 -57.96
C ALA A 10 -55.84 17.60 -56.54
N ALA A 11 -57.00 17.88 -55.93
CA ALA A 11 -57.07 18.51 -54.60
C ALA A 11 -57.29 17.52 -53.44
N LEU A 12 -57.54 16.23 -53.73
CA LEU A 12 -57.74 15.20 -52.70
C LEU A 12 -56.46 14.43 -52.33
N VAL A 13 -55.32 14.72 -52.97
CA VAL A 13 -54.02 14.12 -52.63
C VAL A 13 -53.22 14.99 -51.64
N LEU A 14 -53.62 16.24 -51.38
CA LEU A 14 -52.92 17.14 -50.45
C LEU A 14 -53.56 17.27 -49.06
N ILE A 15 -54.64 16.55 -48.77
CA ILE A 15 -55.32 16.53 -47.46
C ILE A 15 -55.07 15.19 -46.72
N GLY A 16 -54.13 14.37 -47.18
CA GLY A 16 -53.84 13.04 -46.63
C GLY A 16 -52.67 12.95 -45.63
N CYS A 17 -51.88 14.01 -45.41
CA CYS A 17 -50.61 13.89 -44.68
C CYS A 17 -50.42 14.83 -43.47
N ALA A 18 -51.48 15.45 -42.95
CA ALA A 18 -51.37 16.43 -41.85
C ALA A 18 -52.04 16.00 -40.53
N VAL A 19 -52.20 14.70 -40.25
CA VAL A 19 -52.79 14.20 -38.97
C VAL A 19 -51.87 13.25 -38.19
N ILE A 20 -50.66 12.95 -38.66
CA ILE A 20 -49.74 12.05 -37.93
C ILE A 20 -48.53 12.83 -37.41
N ALA A 21 -48.76 13.69 -36.43
CA ALA A 21 -47.68 14.25 -35.62
C ALA A 21 -48.25 14.78 -34.32
N LEU A 22 -48.56 13.91 -33.34
CA LEU A 22 -48.64 14.24 -31.91
C LEU A 22 -48.81 12.99 -31.01
N ALA A 23 -48.30 11.83 -31.43
CA ALA A 23 -48.15 10.65 -30.58
C ALA A 23 -46.69 10.17 -30.59
N GLY A 24 -45.76 11.09 -30.36
CA GLY A 24 -44.41 10.70 -29.96
C GLY A 24 -44.49 10.01 -28.59
N PRO A 25 -43.80 8.88 -28.36
CA PRO A 25 -43.74 8.28 -27.04
C PRO A 25 -43.23 9.34 -26.05
N ARG A 26 -44.02 9.61 -25.00
CA ARG A 26 -43.56 10.40 -23.85
C ARG A 26 -42.23 9.77 -23.42
N PRO A 27 -41.11 10.50 -23.36
CA PRO A 27 -39.95 9.99 -22.66
C PRO A 27 -40.43 9.71 -21.24
N ALA A 28 -40.40 8.44 -20.83
CA ALA A 28 -40.58 8.09 -19.44
C ALA A 28 -39.55 8.94 -18.69
N ALA A 29 -40.04 9.91 -17.91
CA ALA A 29 -39.19 10.67 -17.02
C ALA A 29 -38.44 9.63 -16.20
N ALA A 30 -37.12 9.53 -16.41
CA ALA A 30 -36.29 8.62 -15.64
C ALA A 30 -36.52 8.99 -14.18
N GLU A 31 -37.24 8.13 -13.48
CA GLU A 31 -37.49 8.27 -12.06
C GLU A 31 -36.09 8.40 -11.43
N PRO A 32 -35.79 9.49 -10.70
CA PRO A 32 -34.48 9.67 -10.12
C PRO A 32 -34.21 8.45 -9.26
N ALA A 33 -33.25 7.62 -9.67
CA ALA A 33 -32.93 6.38 -8.98
C ALA A 33 -32.75 6.72 -7.50
N ALA A 34 -33.62 6.12 -6.66
CA ALA A 34 -33.60 6.37 -5.22
C ALA A 34 -32.14 6.30 -4.76
N PRO A 35 -31.65 7.28 -3.98
CA PRO A 35 -30.27 7.30 -3.56
C PRO A 35 -29.98 5.96 -2.91
N ARG A 36 -29.05 5.18 -3.49
CA ARG A 36 -28.60 3.92 -2.89
C ARG A 36 -28.18 4.26 -1.47
N ILE A 37 -28.97 3.82 -0.49
CA ILE A 37 -28.59 3.91 0.92
C ILE A 37 -27.35 3.04 1.02
N VAL A 38 -26.20 3.69 1.07
CA VAL A 38 -24.94 3.01 1.26
C VAL A 38 -24.85 2.75 2.74
N ASP A 39 -25.04 1.49 3.13
CA ASP A 39 -24.86 1.07 4.52
C ASP A 39 -23.54 1.65 5.05
N PRO A 40 -23.54 2.25 6.26
CA PRO A 40 -22.32 2.78 6.83
C PRO A 40 -21.25 1.67 6.84
N PRO A 41 -19.98 2.00 6.56
CA PRO A 41 -18.95 0.97 6.46
C PRO A 41 -18.84 0.21 7.78
N ASP A 42 -18.91 -1.12 7.70
CA ASP A 42 -18.79 -2.03 8.83
C ASP A 42 -17.60 -1.62 9.74
N PRO A 43 -17.85 -1.23 11.01
CA PRO A 43 -16.80 -0.78 11.93
C PRO A 43 -15.70 -1.84 12.15
N LEU A 44 -16.05 -3.12 12.13
CA LEU A 44 -15.08 -4.21 12.25
C LEU A 44 -14.18 -4.28 11.03
N LEU A 45 -14.75 -4.13 9.83
CA LEU A 45 -14.01 -4.10 8.57
C LEU A 45 -13.01 -2.93 8.53
N LEU A 46 -13.43 -1.74 8.96
CA LEU A 46 -12.55 -0.58 9.08
C LEU A 46 -11.42 -0.82 10.09
N LYS A 47 -11.71 -1.44 11.25
CA LYS A 47 -10.71 -1.81 12.26
C LYS A 47 -9.67 -2.79 11.69
N GLN A 48 -10.10 -3.78 10.92
CA GLN A 48 -9.21 -4.74 10.25
C GLN A 48 -8.31 -4.06 9.22
N ILE A 49 -8.86 -3.21 8.35
CA ILE A 49 -8.09 -2.44 7.36
C ILE A 49 -6.99 -1.63 8.05
N ARG A 50 -7.34 -0.87 9.10
CA ARG A 50 -6.38 -0.06 9.86
C ARG A 50 -5.30 -0.92 10.54
N ARG A 51 -5.66 -2.11 11.06
CA ARG A 51 -4.69 -3.04 11.65
C ARG A 51 -3.64 -3.46 10.62
N TYR A 52 -4.07 -3.93 9.45
CA TYR A 52 -3.16 -4.35 8.39
C TYR A 52 -2.31 -3.20 7.86
N GLN A 53 -2.89 -2.01 7.67
CA GLN A 53 -2.14 -0.80 7.32
C GLN A 53 -1.02 -0.49 8.30
N ARG A 54 -1.32 -0.47 9.61
CA ARG A 54 -0.32 -0.22 10.66
C ARG A 54 0.78 -1.28 10.66
N GLN A 55 0.43 -2.55 10.52
CA GLN A 55 1.42 -3.64 10.45
C GLN A 55 2.34 -3.50 9.24
N THR A 56 1.77 -3.31 8.04
CA THR A 56 2.53 -3.10 6.80
C THR A 56 3.48 -1.91 6.94
N TRP A 57 2.99 -0.76 7.39
CA TRP A 57 3.79 0.46 7.48
C TRP A 57 4.85 0.41 8.58
N ARG A 58 4.57 -0.24 9.72
CA ARG A 58 5.58 -0.45 10.76
C ARG A 58 6.77 -1.22 10.19
N LEU A 59 6.52 -2.33 9.53
CA LEU A 59 7.58 -3.15 8.92
C LEU A 59 8.30 -2.39 7.81
N GLN A 60 7.57 -1.73 6.90
CA GLN A 60 8.18 -0.92 5.83
C GLN A 60 9.11 0.17 6.36
N ARG A 61 8.71 0.84 7.45
CA ARG A 61 9.54 1.86 8.10
C ARG A 61 10.79 1.26 8.73
N LEU A 62 10.69 0.13 9.43
CA LEU A 62 11.85 -0.57 9.98
C LEU A 62 12.80 -1.07 8.87
N MET A 63 12.25 -1.54 7.76
CA MET A 63 13.03 -1.93 6.57
C MET A 63 13.61 -0.73 5.80
N GLY A 64 13.24 0.51 6.12
CA GLY A 64 13.67 1.71 5.39
C GLY A 64 13.18 1.75 3.93
N VAL A 65 11.98 1.23 3.66
CA VAL A 65 11.37 1.23 2.31
C VAL A 65 10.16 2.16 2.24
N ARG A 66 9.80 2.60 1.02
CA ARG A 66 8.64 3.46 0.80
C ARG A 66 7.36 2.79 1.32
N ARG A 67 6.54 3.57 2.02
CA ARG A 67 5.24 3.12 2.53
C ARG A 67 4.26 2.88 1.39
N SER A 68 3.50 1.79 1.47
CA SER A 68 2.40 1.54 0.52
C SER A 68 1.32 2.62 0.64
N PRO A 69 0.80 3.17 -0.46
CA PRO A 69 -0.22 4.21 -0.42
C PRO A 69 -1.58 3.68 0.06
N THR A 70 -2.33 4.52 0.77
CA THR A 70 -3.78 4.42 0.92
C THR A 70 -4.42 5.09 -0.28
N SER A 71 -5.32 4.43 -1.01
CA SER A 71 -5.92 4.96 -2.25
C SER A 71 -6.79 6.22 -2.10
N GLY A 72 -6.77 6.93 -0.95
CA GLY A 72 -7.53 8.16 -0.69
C GLY A 72 -9.06 8.00 -0.66
N THR A 73 -9.58 6.90 -1.21
CA THR A 73 -10.99 6.58 -1.31
C THR A 73 -11.54 6.14 0.04
N LYS A 74 -12.54 6.87 0.55
CA LYS A 74 -13.36 6.40 1.68
C LYS A 74 -14.02 5.07 1.27
N VAL A 75 -14.05 4.10 2.18
CA VAL A 75 -14.76 2.84 1.93
C VAL A 75 -16.22 3.18 1.67
N ARG A 76 -16.69 2.94 0.44
CA ARG A 76 -18.04 3.33 0.03
C ARG A 76 -19.03 2.26 0.48
N ASN A 77 -18.91 1.05 -0.05
CA ASN A 77 -19.80 -0.06 0.30
C ASN A 77 -19.02 -1.25 0.89
N ARG A 78 -19.75 -2.25 1.38
CA ARG A 78 -19.20 -3.45 2.02
C ARG A 78 -18.29 -4.25 1.09
N GLU A 79 -18.67 -4.46 -0.16
CA GLU A 79 -17.87 -5.20 -1.15
C GLU A 79 -16.51 -4.54 -1.40
N TYR A 80 -16.53 -3.23 -1.62
CA TYR A 80 -15.31 -2.44 -1.76
C TYR A 80 -14.46 -2.49 -0.49
N GLY A 81 -15.09 -2.39 0.69
CA GLY A 81 -14.39 -2.54 1.96
C GLY A 81 -13.72 -3.91 2.12
N LEU A 82 -14.39 -4.99 1.72
CA LEU A 82 -13.84 -6.36 1.74
C LEU A 82 -12.65 -6.48 0.80
N TRP A 83 -12.75 -5.92 -0.41
CA TRP A 83 -11.64 -5.85 -1.34
C TRP A 83 -10.44 -5.08 -0.74
N VAL A 84 -10.67 -3.89 -0.16
CA VAL A 84 -9.63 -3.09 0.50
C VAL A 84 -8.99 -3.88 1.65
N ARG A 85 -9.80 -4.57 2.48
CA ARG A 85 -9.31 -5.41 3.57
C ARG A 85 -8.42 -6.53 3.05
N ASN A 86 -8.84 -7.25 2.02
CA ASN A 86 -8.06 -8.35 1.43
C ASN A 86 -6.77 -7.86 0.79
N LEU A 87 -6.80 -6.70 0.13
CA LEU A 87 -5.60 -6.04 -0.39
C LEU A 87 -4.59 -5.75 0.73
N TRP A 88 -5.05 -5.14 1.84
CA TRP A 88 -4.18 -4.83 2.96
C TRP A 88 -3.70 -6.07 3.71
N HIS A 89 -4.52 -7.11 3.83
CA HIS A 89 -4.11 -8.41 4.37
C HIS A 89 -2.94 -8.99 3.57
N LYS A 90 -3.05 -9.06 2.23
CA LYS A 90 -1.95 -9.52 1.35
C LYS A 90 -0.69 -8.66 1.51
N ARG A 91 -0.83 -7.34 1.57
CA ARG A 91 0.30 -6.41 1.79
C ARG A 91 0.97 -6.63 3.15
N ALA A 92 0.20 -6.87 4.21
CA ALA A 92 0.74 -7.17 5.54
C ALA A 92 1.50 -8.50 5.55
N ALA A 93 0.95 -9.54 4.92
CA ALA A 93 1.62 -10.82 4.76
C ALA A 93 2.94 -10.69 3.98
N HIS A 94 2.94 -9.97 2.85
CA HIS A 94 4.15 -9.72 2.07
C HIS A 94 5.20 -8.91 2.85
N ALA A 95 4.78 -7.88 3.58
CA ALA A 95 5.68 -7.11 4.42
C ALA A 95 6.31 -7.98 5.53
N TRP A 96 5.54 -8.91 6.11
CA TRP A 96 6.02 -9.85 7.11
C TRP A 96 7.02 -10.86 6.53
N ILE A 97 6.73 -11.42 5.36
CA ILE A 97 7.66 -12.33 4.66
C ILE A 97 8.98 -11.62 4.34
N ARG A 98 8.92 -10.38 3.84
CA ARG A 98 10.11 -9.57 3.57
C ARG A 98 10.89 -9.26 4.84
N TRP A 99 10.20 -8.87 5.92
CA TRP A 99 10.81 -8.58 7.20
C TRP A 99 11.69 -9.72 7.73
N GLN A 100 11.23 -10.96 7.59
CA GLN A 100 11.97 -12.15 8.01
C GLN A 100 13.21 -12.46 7.15
N ARG A 101 13.34 -11.80 5.99
CA ARG A 101 14.39 -12.06 5.00
C ARG A 101 15.13 -10.75 4.67
N PRO A 102 15.91 -10.21 5.62
CA PRO A 102 16.76 -9.07 5.33
C PRO A 102 17.69 -9.42 4.14
N PRO A 103 17.93 -8.48 3.21
CA PRO A 103 18.99 -8.62 2.24
C PRO A 103 20.32 -8.96 2.93
N ARG A 104 21.21 -9.68 2.21
CA ARG A 104 22.53 -10.09 2.72
C ARG A 104 22.50 -10.72 4.12
N ARG A 105 21.42 -11.44 4.48
CA ARG A 105 21.28 -12.11 5.79
C ARG A 105 22.50 -12.96 6.15
N SER A 106 23.06 -13.70 5.19
CA SER A 106 24.27 -14.50 5.40
C SER A 106 25.49 -13.64 5.74
N ALA A 107 25.68 -12.49 5.08
CA ALA A 107 26.77 -11.56 5.37
C ALA A 107 26.63 -10.97 6.78
N TRP A 108 25.43 -10.54 7.18
CA TRP A 108 25.20 -10.04 8.54
C TRP A 108 25.40 -11.11 9.60
N LEU A 109 25.04 -12.36 9.31
CA LEU A 109 25.31 -13.48 10.21
C LEU A 109 26.81 -13.79 10.32
N CYS A 110 27.57 -13.70 9.22
CA CYS A 110 29.02 -13.83 9.26
C CYS A 110 29.68 -12.69 10.04
N ILE A 111 29.21 -11.45 9.87
CA ILE A 111 29.70 -10.33 10.67
C ILE A 111 29.42 -10.60 12.14
N HIS A 112 28.17 -10.90 12.48
CA HIS A 112 27.76 -11.21 13.84
C HIS A 112 28.61 -12.32 14.49
N SER A 113 28.96 -13.39 13.77
CA SER A 113 29.73 -14.50 14.32
C SER A 113 31.14 -14.13 14.77
N HIS A 114 31.66 -12.96 14.37
CA HIS A 114 32.98 -12.45 14.77
C HIS A 114 32.91 -11.19 15.64
N GLU A 115 31.74 -10.56 15.77
CA GLU A 115 31.60 -9.26 16.46
C GLU A 115 31.16 -9.41 17.92
N GLY A 116 29.99 -10.01 18.20
CA GLY A 116 29.48 -10.07 19.57
C GLY A 116 28.13 -10.77 19.69
N ALA A 117 27.68 -11.00 20.93
CA ALA A 117 26.37 -11.59 21.19
C ALA A 117 25.23 -10.63 20.80
N TRP A 118 24.09 -11.14 20.32
CA TRP A 118 22.95 -10.29 19.94
C TRP A 118 22.49 -9.32 21.03
N THR A 119 22.67 -9.71 22.28
CA THR A 119 22.27 -8.98 23.49
C THR A 119 23.47 -8.36 24.23
N ASP A 120 24.62 -8.15 23.58
CA ASP A 120 25.81 -7.56 24.21
C ASP A 120 25.55 -6.10 24.64
N PRO A 121 25.52 -5.80 25.95
CA PRO A 121 25.22 -4.45 26.45
C PRO A 121 26.48 -3.58 26.63
N ASN A 122 27.68 -4.11 26.33
CA ASN A 122 28.93 -3.48 26.74
C ASN A 122 29.31 -2.30 25.86
N ALA A 123 29.25 -1.09 26.42
CA ALA A 123 29.71 0.12 25.75
C ALA A 123 31.18 -0.02 25.27
N PRO A 124 31.56 0.61 24.14
CA PRO A 124 30.79 1.59 23.35
C PRO A 124 29.97 1.02 22.18
N TYR A 125 30.00 -0.29 21.96
CA TYR A 125 29.35 -0.97 20.83
C TYR A 125 28.30 -1.96 21.34
N TYR A 126 27.10 -1.94 20.77
CA TYR A 126 25.98 -2.69 21.32
C TYR A 126 25.43 -3.73 20.34
N GLY A 127 24.98 -4.84 20.90
CA GLY A 127 24.32 -5.92 20.19
C GLY A 127 25.23 -6.72 19.27
N GLY A 128 24.66 -7.68 18.55
CA GLY A 128 25.44 -8.69 17.82
C GLY A 128 26.20 -8.18 16.61
N LEU A 129 25.90 -6.97 16.15
CA LEU A 129 26.64 -6.28 15.10
C LEU A 129 27.47 -5.12 15.67
N GLN A 130 27.69 -5.04 16.98
CA GLN A 130 28.59 -4.08 17.63
C GLN A 130 28.40 -2.65 17.09
N MET A 131 27.17 -2.12 17.16
CA MET A 131 26.83 -0.80 16.63
C MET A 131 27.06 0.29 17.66
N ASP A 132 27.81 1.35 17.32
CA ASP A 132 27.95 2.53 18.18
C ASP A 132 26.67 3.39 18.20
N ILE A 133 26.56 4.30 19.18
CA ILE A 133 25.39 5.18 19.35
C ILE A 133 25.13 6.07 18.12
N SER A 134 26.16 6.59 17.46
CA SER A 134 26.00 7.44 16.28
C SER A 134 25.45 6.65 15.10
N PHE A 135 25.91 5.42 14.91
CA PHE A 135 25.37 4.47 13.94
C PHE A 135 23.91 4.16 14.23
N GLN A 136 23.60 3.81 15.48
CA GLN A 136 22.24 3.52 15.94
C GLN A 136 21.31 4.73 15.78
N HIS A 137 21.78 5.94 16.07
CA HIS A 137 21.00 7.16 15.89
C HIS A 137 20.71 7.42 14.40
N THR A 138 21.71 7.24 13.54
CA THR A 138 21.60 7.52 12.10
C THR A 138 20.68 6.53 11.39
N TYR A 139 20.87 5.23 11.63
CA TYR A 139 20.18 4.18 10.87
C TYR A 139 19.04 3.52 11.66
N GLY A 140 19.05 3.61 12.98
CA GLY A 140 18.12 2.93 13.88
C GLY A 140 17.26 3.85 14.76
N ARG A 141 17.18 5.16 14.46
CA ARG A 141 16.54 6.21 15.32
C ARG A 141 15.24 5.79 16.03
N GLU A 142 14.30 5.15 15.33
CA GLU A 142 13.03 4.72 15.95
C GLU A 142 13.24 3.61 16.98
N LEU A 143 14.12 2.65 16.70
CA LEU A 143 14.44 1.57 17.62
C LEU A 143 15.19 2.13 18.83
N LEU A 144 16.18 2.98 18.60
CA LEU A 144 16.92 3.65 19.67
C LEU A 144 15.99 4.38 20.64
N ARG A 145 15.05 5.18 20.11
CA ARG A 145 14.07 5.91 20.94
C ARG A 145 13.10 5.00 21.71
N ARG A 146 12.73 3.85 21.16
CA ARG A 146 11.66 3.00 21.71
C ARG A 146 12.15 1.86 22.58
N LYS A 147 13.38 1.40 22.34
CA LYS A 147 13.96 0.20 22.94
C LYS A 147 15.30 0.46 23.62
N GLY A 148 15.89 1.64 23.49
CA GLY A 148 17.28 1.84 23.88
C GLY A 148 18.24 1.25 22.86
N THR A 149 19.42 0.84 23.31
CA THR A 149 20.53 0.41 22.45
C THR A 149 20.29 -0.94 21.76
N ALA A 150 21.16 -1.27 20.80
CA ALA A 150 20.99 -2.41 19.90
C ALA A 150 20.88 -3.78 20.58
N ASP A 151 21.42 -3.95 21.78
CA ASP A 151 21.22 -5.12 22.66
C ASP A 151 19.75 -5.40 22.99
N ASN A 152 18.90 -4.37 22.96
CA ASN A 152 17.45 -4.50 23.17
C ASN A 152 16.67 -4.76 21.87
N TRP A 153 17.36 -4.81 20.73
CA TRP A 153 16.75 -5.02 19.43
C TRP A 153 16.84 -6.49 19.02
N THR A 154 15.80 -6.99 18.38
CA THR A 154 15.83 -8.35 17.82
C THR A 154 16.94 -8.47 16.76
N PRO A 155 17.48 -9.67 16.50
CA PRO A 155 18.48 -9.87 15.45
C PRO A 155 18.04 -9.33 14.08
N LEU A 156 16.76 -9.51 13.71
CA LEU A 156 16.22 -8.95 12.47
C LEU A 156 16.21 -7.43 12.45
N GLU A 157 15.91 -6.78 13.58
CA GLU A 157 15.97 -5.31 13.69
C GLU A 157 17.40 -4.81 13.49
N GLN A 158 18.39 -5.44 14.13
CA GLN A 158 19.79 -5.12 13.95
C GLN A 158 20.22 -5.29 12.48
N MET A 159 19.89 -6.43 11.86
CA MET A 159 20.18 -6.66 10.43
C MET A 159 19.51 -5.64 9.51
N TRP A 160 18.27 -5.22 9.78
CA TRP A 160 17.59 -4.20 8.97
C TRP A 160 18.17 -2.80 9.15
N VAL A 161 18.72 -2.48 10.33
CA VAL A 161 19.48 -1.24 10.56
C VAL A 161 20.81 -1.28 9.81
N ALA A 162 21.56 -2.38 9.89
CA ALA A 162 22.78 -2.60 9.12
C ALA A 162 22.51 -2.49 7.60
N GLU A 163 21.39 -3.06 7.14
CA GLU A 163 20.97 -2.95 5.75
C GLU A 163 20.63 -1.54 5.30
N ARG A 164 20.17 -0.70 6.22
CA ARG A 164 19.93 0.71 5.92
C ARG A 164 21.25 1.44 5.75
N ALA A 165 22.23 1.17 6.60
CA ALA A 165 23.58 1.72 6.46
C ALA A 165 24.21 1.28 5.13
N TYR A 166 24.14 -0.01 4.80
CA TYR A 166 24.64 -0.54 3.53
C TYR A 166 24.06 0.22 2.33
N ARG A 167 22.72 0.33 2.27
CA ARG A 167 22.00 1.01 1.17
C ARG A 167 22.23 2.52 1.12
N SER A 168 22.69 3.13 2.21
CA SER A 168 23.06 4.55 2.25
C SER A 168 24.46 4.85 1.72
N GLY A 169 25.19 3.83 1.24
CA GLY A 169 26.53 3.96 0.68
C GLY A 169 27.65 3.56 1.62
N ARG A 170 27.35 3.18 2.88
CA ARG A 170 28.38 2.71 3.82
C ARG A 170 28.95 1.33 3.47
N GLY A 171 28.25 0.53 2.65
CA GLY A 171 28.65 -0.84 2.35
C GLY A 171 28.84 -1.66 3.64
N PHE A 172 29.90 -2.46 3.69
CA PHE A 172 30.33 -3.21 4.88
C PHE A 172 31.45 -2.52 5.68
N TYR A 173 31.86 -1.31 5.27
CA TYR A 173 32.95 -0.55 5.90
C TYR A 173 32.77 -0.18 7.39
N PRO A 174 31.57 -0.20 8.00
CA PRO A 174 31.46 -0.11 9.46
C PRO A 174 32.12 -1.28 10.21
N TRP A 175 32.34 -2.42 9.55
CA TRP A 175 32.97 -3.62 10.12
C TRP A 175 34.21 -4.02 9.31
N PRO A 176 35.25 -3.18 9.21
CA PRO A 176 36.29 -3.33 8.18
C PRO A 176 37.13 -4.61 8.31
N ASN A 177 37.42 -5.06 9.54
CA ASN A 177 38.20 -6.28 9.75
C ASN A 177 37.33 -7.52 9.49
N THR A 178 36.17 -7.56 10.14
CA THR A 178 35.21 -8.67 10.02
C THR A 178 34.69 -8.83 8.60
N ALA A 179 34.43 -7.73 7.89
CA ALA A 179 34.01 -7.78 6.49
C ALA A 179 35.06 -8.43 5.59
N ARG A 180 36.37 -8.23 5.86
CA ARG A 180 37.45 -8.95 5.16
C ARG A 180 37.48 -10.43 5.52
N TYR A 181 37.34 -10.78 6.81
CA TYR A 181 37.22 -12.18 7.23
C TYR A 181 36.04 -12.89 6.56
N CYS A 182 34.95 -12.16 6.33
CA CYS A 182 33.77 -12.63 5.63
C CYS A 182 33.84 -12.53 4.09
N ASN A 183 34.96 -12.09 3.51
CA ASN A 183 35.16 -11.87 2.07
C ASN A 183 34.10 -10.94 1.43
N LEU A 184 33.76 -9.85 2.12
CA LEU A 184 32.73 -8.90 1.70
C LEU A 184 33.28 -7.60 1.10
N ILE A 185 34.54 -7.27 1.39
CA ILE A 185 35.31 -6.10 0.90
C ILE A 185 36.79 -6.44 0.76
#